data_AF-A0AAJ7TTK1-F1
#
_entry.id   AF-A0AAJ7TTK1-F1
#
_cell.length_a   1.000
_cell.length_b   1.000
_cell.length_c   1.000
_cell.angle_alpha   90.00
_cell.angle_beta   90.00
_cell.angle_gamma   90.00
#
_symmetry.space_group_name_H-M   'P 1'
#
loop_
_entity.id
_entity.type
_entity.pdbx_description
1 polymer ?
#
loop_
_entity_poly.entity_id
_entity_poly.type
_entity_poly.pdbx_seq_one_letter_code
_entity_poly.pdbx_strand_id
1 'polypeptide(L)'
;MEGLPIDLQYLPEDKQRENDPDIRRMLIDTIMLLAATSKGRQVLKEKNSYVILRELHKWEKDLQARTACENLLQVLIGDEPAASMQNLLKVQIPPHVEQHLLLQDEEQQQQRTD
;
A
#
# COMPACT_ATOMS: atom_id res chain seq x y z
N MET A 1 -11.45 -4.49 -16.98
CA MET A 1 -11.98 -3.10 -16.87
C MET A 1 -13.17 -3.03 -15.93
N GLU A 2 -13.97 -4.09 -15.78
CA GLU A 2 -15.00 -4.13 -14.74
C GLU A 2 -14.41 -3.93 -13.33
N GLY A 3 -15.13 -3.16 -12.50
CA GLY A 3 -14.78 -2.87 -11.11
C GLY A 3 -13.88 -1.64 -10.88
N LEU A 4 -13.28 -1.06 -11.92
CA LEU A 4 -12.52 0.19 -11.78
C LEU A 4 -13.47 1.41 -11.66
N PRO A 5 -13.10 2.45 -10.89
CA PRO A 5 -13.76 3.75 -10.95
C PRO A 5 -13.85 4.27 -12.39
N ILE A 6 -14.93 4.98 -12.72
CA ILE A 6 -15.20 5.42 -14.09
C ILE A 6 -14.09 6.33 -14.64
N ASP A 7 -13.51 7.17 -13.80
CA ASP A 7 -12.41 8.08 -14.16
C ASP A 7 -11.10 7.36 -14.51
N LEU A 8 -11.01 6.06 -14.21
CA LEU A 8 -9.86 5.21 -14.51
C LEU A 8 -10.14 4.26 -15.69
N GLN A 9 -11.32 4.33 -16.29
CA GLN A 9 -11.68 3.58 -17.50
C GLN A 9 -11.43 4.45 -18.74
N TYR A 10 -10.96 3.84 -19.83
CA TYR A 10 -10.73 4.51 -21.12
C TYR A 10 -9.86 5.78 -21.03
N LEU A 11 -8.75 5.69 -20.28
CA LEU A 11 -7.76 6.75 -20.22
C LEU A 11 -7.21 7.06 -21.62
N PRO A 12 -6.89 8.33 -21.92
CA PRO A 12 -6.31 8.70 -23.19
C PRO A 12 -4.90 8.10 -23.34
N GLU A 13 -4.45 7.91 -24.58
CA GLU A 13 -3.17 7.25 -24.90
C GLU A 13 -1.95 8.00 -24.35
N ASP A 14 -2.08 9.32 -24.15
CA ASP A 14 -1.04 10.19 -23.60
C ASP A 14 -1.03 10.24 -22.06
N LYS A 15 -1.96 9.55 -21.37
CA LYS A 15 -1.99 9.52 -19.90
C LYS A 15 -0.74 8.88 -19.33
N GLN A 16 0.04 9.66 -18.60
CA GLN A 16 1.22 9.20 -17.86
C GLN A 16 0.97 9.11 -16.35
N ARG A 17 1.84 8.40 -15.64
CA ARG A 17 1.91 8.44 -14.17
C ARG A 17 2.49 9.79 -13.73
N GLU A 18 2.29 10.13 -12.46
CA GLU A 18 3.00 11.25 -11.84
C GLU A 18 4.52 11.02 -11.93
N ASN A 19 5.29 12.04 -12.29
CA ASN A 19 6.73 11.96 -12.52
C ASN A 19 7.53 12.10 -11.23
N ASP A 20 7.03 12.89 -10.27
CA ASP A 20 7.69 13.09 -9.00
C ASP A 20 7.49 11.88 -8.05
N PRO A 21 8.57 11.16 -7.68
CA PRO A 21 8.48 10.02 -6.76
C PRO A 21 7.93 10.39 -5.38
N ASP A 22 8.21 11.60 -4.88
CA ASP A 22 7.73 12.03 -3.56
C ASP A 22 6.21 12.23 -3.57
N ILE A 23 5.66 12.76 -4.67
CA ILE A 23 4.20 12.87 -4.85
C ILE A 23 3.57 11.49 -4.97
N ARG A 24 4.17 10.58 -5.76
CA ARG A 24 3.67 9.19 -5.86
C ARG A 24 3.64 8.50 -4.50
N ARG A 25 4.74 8.61 -3.74
CA ARG A 25 4.83 8.08 -2.38
C ARG A 25 3.76 8.69 -1.47
N MET A 26 3.60 10.01 -1.48
CA MET A 26 2.57 10.69 -0.68
C MET A 26 1.17 10.17 -0.97
N LEU A 27 0.84 9.94 -2.24
CA LEU A 27 -0.45 9.38 -2.63
C LEU A 27 -0.62 7.94 -2.14
N ILE A 28 0.43 7.12 -2.22
CA ILE A 28 0.43 5.75 -1.70
C ILE A 28 0.23 5.74 -0.18
N ASP A 29 0.96 6.58 0.55
CA ASP A 29 0.84 6.71 2.02
C ASP A 29 -0.56 7.20 2.42
N THR A 30 -1.17 8.07 1.61
CA THR A 30 -2.56 8.48 1.79
C THR A 30 -3.53 7.32 1.62
N ILE A 31 -3.32 6.45 0.62
CA ILE A 31 -4.15 5.25 0.44
C ILE A 31 -3.92 4.26 1.59
N MET A 32 -2.69 4.13 2.10
CA MET A 32 -2.38 3.32 3.28
C MET A 32 -3.15 3.80 4.51
N LEU A 33 -3.23 5.12 4.74
CA LEU A 33 -4.03 5.69 5.82
C LEU A 33 -5.51 5.34 5.68
N LEU A 34 -6.07 5.39 4.46
CA LEU A 34 -7.43 4.93 4.20
C LEU A 34 -7.59 3.43 4.48
N ALA A 35 -6.59 2.62 4.12
CA ALA A 35 -6.53 1.17 4.36
C ALA A 35 -6.31 0.78 5.83
N ALA A 36 -6.12 1.72 6.75
CA ALA A 36 -5.91 1.42 8.16
C ALA A 36 -7.12 0.75 8.83
N THR A 37 -8.33 0.99 8.32
CA THR A 37 -9.56 0.38 8.84
C THR A 37 -10.06 -0.73 7.92
N SER A 38 -10.72 -1.75 8.50
CA SER A 38 -11.34 -2.83 7.72
C SER A 38 -12.30 -2.32 6.64
N LYS A 39 -13.15 -1.33 6.97
CA LYS A 39 -14.04 -0.68 6.00
C LYS A 39 -13.27 -0.01 4.86
N GLY A 40 -12.17 0.66 5.16
CA GLY A 40 -11.32 1.29 4.15
C GLY A 40 -10.66 0.27 3.22
N ARG A 41 -10.14 -0.83 3.76
CA ARG A 41 -9.61 -1.96 2.96
C ARG A 41 -10.69 -2.57 2.07
N GLN A 42 -11.89 -2.78 2.60
CA GLN A 42 -13.01 -3.30 1.82
C GLN A 42 -13.34 -2.38 0.63
N VAL A 43 -13.46 -1.07 0.85
CA VAL A 43 -13.71 -0.10 -0.24
C VAL A 43 -12.61 -0.16 -1.30
N LEU A 44 -11.34 -0.22 -0.90
CA LEU A 44 -10.22 -0.34 -1.84
C LEU A 44 -10.29 -1.64 -2.66
N LYS A 45 -10.57 -2.77 -2.00
CA LYS A 45 -10.77 -4.09 -2.64
C LYS A 45 -11.92 -4.06 -3.65
N GLU A 46 -13.07 -3.47 -3.28
CA GLU A 46 -14.25 -3.33 -4.14
C GLU A 46 -13.99 -2.47 -5.38
N LYS A 47 -13.10 -1.47 -5.29
CA LYS A 47 -12.69 -0.62 -6.43
C LYS A 47 -11.60 -1.25 -7.30
N ASN A 48 -11.30 -2.54 -7.09
CA ASN A 48 -10.30 -3.28 -7.83
C ASN A 48 -8.90 -2.61 -7.82
N SER A 49 -8.58 -1.90 -6.72
CA SER A 49 -7.36 -1.07 -6.61
C SER A 49 -6.08 -1.91 -6.67
N TYR A 50 -6.14 -3.17 -6.24
CA TYR A 50 -5.02 -4.11 -6.26
C TYR A 50 -4.37 -4.23 -7.63
N VAL A 51 -5.17 -4.26 -8.70
CA VAL A 51 -4.64 -4.37 -10.08
C VAL A 51 -3.77 -3.15 -10.41
N ILE A 52 -4.23 -1.95 -10.05
CA ILE A 52 -3.47 -0.71 -10.30
C ILE A 52 -2.20 -0.68 -9.46
N LEU A 53 -2.30 -0.98 -8.17
CA LEU A 53 -1.17 -0.96 -7.24
C LEU A 53 -0.11 -1.99 -7.62
N ARG A 54 -0.50 -3.18 -8.09
CA ARG A 54 0.43 -4.21 -8.55
C ARG A 54 1.21 -3.75 -9.78
N GLU A 55 0.54 -3.13 -10.76
CA GLU A 55 1.23 -2.60 -11.94
C GLU A 55 2.04 -1.35 -11.63
N LEU A 56 1.65 -0.54 -10.64
CA LEU A 56 2.46 0.55 -10.11
C LEU A 56 3.74 0.01 -9.46
N HIS A 57 3.64 -0.97 -8.56
CA HIS A 57 4.78 -1.59 -7.89
C HIS A 57 5.81 -2.17 -8.87
N LYS A 58 5.37 -2.84 -9.95
CA LYS A 58 6.28 -3.36 -10.98
C LYS A 58 7.00 -2.27 -11.77
N TRP A 59 6.33 -1.14 -12.00
CA TRP A 59 6.85 -0.03 -12.79
C TRP A 59 7.72 0.93 -11.97
N GLU A 60 7.45 1.04 -10.67
CA GLU A 60 8.11 2.00 -9.78
C GLU A 60 9.61 1.74 -9.68
N LYS A 61 10.37 2.82 -9.84
CA LYS A 61 11.84 2.81 -9.84
C LYS A 61 12.40 3.43 -8.57
N ASP A 62 11.67 4.36 -7.97
CA ASP A 62 12.06 4.92 -6.70
C ASP A 62 11.84 3.89 -5.59
N LEU A 63 12.90 3.63 -4.82
CA LEU A 63 12.91 2.58 -3.83
C LEU A 63 11.89 2.84 -2.70
N GLN A 64 11.75 4.10 -2.28
CA GLN A 64 10.86 4.47 -1.17
C GLN A 64 9.40 4.38 -1.60
N ALA A 65 9.05 4.90 -2.78
CA ALA A 65 7.73 4.78 -3.35
C ALA A 65 7.37 3.31 -3.62
N ARG A 66 8.33 2.50 -4.09
CA ARG A 66 8.13 1.07 -4.34
C ARG A 66 7.85 0.30 -3.05
N THR A 67 8.65 0.52 -2.00
CA THR A 67 8.42 -0.08 -0.68
C THR A 67 7.07 0.34 -0.11
N ALA A 68 6.71 1.62 -0.17
CA ALA A 68 5.40 2.08 0.30
C ALA A 68 4.26 1.35 -0.43
N CYS A 69 4.41 1.16 -1.74
CA CYS A 69 3.44 0.43 -2.55
C CYS A 69 3.39 -1.07 -2.17
N GLU A 70 4.53 -1.69 -1.91
CA GLU A 70 4.62 -3.09 -1.47
C GLU A 70 3.94 -3.29 -0.12
N ASN A 71 4.20 -2.43 0.86
CA ASN A 71 3.56 -2.47 2.18
C ASN A 71 2.04 -2.35 2.06
N LEU A 72 1.55 -1.45 1.20
CA LEU A 72 0.12 -1.30 0.93
C LEU A 72 -0.48 -2.57 0.31
N LEU A 73 0.24 -3.20 -0.64
CA LEU A 73 -0.20 -4.47 -1.22
C LEU A 73 -0.30 -5.56 -0.17
N GLN A 74 0.68 -5.68 0.74
CA GLN A 74 0.64 -6.67 1.82
C GLN A 74 -0.59 -6.48 2.72
N VAL A 75 -0.92 -5.23 3.08
CA VAL A 75 -2.13 -4.89 3.86
C VAL A 75 -3.42 -5.25 3.11
N LEU A 76 -3.46 -5.08 1.79
CA LEU A 76 -4.65 -5.38 1.00
C LEU A 76 -4.81 -6.88 0.70
N ILE A 77 -3.73 -7.64 0.55
CA ILE A 77 -3.79 -9.08 0.27
C ILE A 77 -4.00 -9.88 1.57
N GLY A 78 -3.51 -9.37 2.69
CA GLY A 78 -3.62 -10.03 3.99
C GLY A 78 -5.07 -10.26 4.44
N ASP A 79 -5.22 -11.27 5.29
CA ASP A 79 -6.48 -11.57 5.96
C ASP A 79 -6.89 -10.44 6.90
N GLU A 80 -8.20 -10.25 7.05
CA GLU A 80 -8.72 -9.26 7.99
C GLU A 80 -8.41 -9.68 9.44
N PRO A 81 -7.84 -8.78 10.28
CA PRO A 81 -7.59 -9.06 11.68
C PRO A 81 -8.87 -9.34 12.47
N ALA A 82 -8.71 -9.90 13.68
CA ALA A 82 -9.81 -10.05 14.63
C ALA A 82 -10.55 -8.71 14.85
N ALA A 83 -11.84 -8.77 15.21
CA ALA A 83 -12.71 -7.59 15.32
C ALA A 83 -12.14 -6.47 16.21
N SER A 84 -11.40 -6.82 17.26
CA SER A 84 -10.73 -5.88 18.16
C SER A 84 -9.49 -5.19 17.57
N MET A 85 -8.98 -5.66 16.43
CA MET A 85 -7.74 -5.21 15.78
C MET A 85 -7.97 -4.65 14.36
N GLN A 86 -9.22 -4.38 13.98
CA GLN A 86 -9.56 -3.96 12.62
C GLN A 86 -9.04 -2.57 12.24
N ASN A 87 -8.73 -1.70 13.22
CA ASN A 87 -8.11 -0.40 13.00
C ASN A 87 -6.62 -0.46 13.37
N LEU A 88 -5.77 -0.57 12.35
CA LEU A 88 -4.32 -0.75 12.48
C LEU A 88 -3.63 0.41 13.22
N LEU A 89 -4.22 1.62 13.23
CA LEU A 89 -3.68 2.77 13.96
C LEU A 89 -3.95 2.73 15.47
N LYS A 90 -4.80 1.80 15.94
CA LYS A 90 -5.21 1.70 17.34
C LYS A 90 -4.84 0.36 17.98
N VAL A 91 -4.14 -0.51 17.25
CA VAL A 91 -3.72 -1.82 17.75
C VAL A 91 -2.58 -1.64 18.75
N GLN A 92 -2.69 -2.31 19.90
CA GLN A 92 -1.58 -2.43 20.83
C GLN A 92 -0.66 -3.55 20.32
N ILE A 93 0.60 -3.21 20.07
CA ILE A 93 1.60 -4.17 19.58
C ILE A 93 2.26 -4.82 20.80
N PRO A 94 2.22 -6.16 20.95
CA PRO A 94 2.95 -6.83 22.01
C PRO A 94 4.46 -6.62 21.86
N PRO A 95 5.25 -6.50 22.95
CA PRO A 95 6.68 -6.18 22.88
C PRO A 95 7.51 -7.12 21.99
N HIS A 96 7.21 -8.42 21.99
CA HIS A 96 7.92 -9.40 21.16
C HIS A 96 7.63 -9.23 19.66
N VAL A 97 6.44 -8.77 19.29
CA VAL A 97 6.08 -8.48 17.90
C VAL A 97 6.76 -7.20 17.44
N GLU A 98 6.76 -6.17 18.29
CA GLU A 98 7.44 -4.90 18.02
C GLU A 98 8.94 -5.12 17.75
N GLN A 99 9.62 -5.92 18.59
CA GLN A 99 11.02 -6.28 18.37
C GLN A 99 11.25 -6.99 17.02
N HIS A 100 10.37 -7.91 16.64
CA HIS A 100 10.48 -8.60 15.35
C HIS A 100 10.28 -7.64 14.17
N LEU A 101 9.31 -6.74 14.27
CA LEU A 101 9.06 -5.73 13.22
C LEU A 101 10.26 -4.79 13.06
N LEU A 102 10.86 -4.34 14.16
CA LEU A 102 12.07 -3.50 14.11
C LEU A 102 13.25 -4.21 13.44
N LEU A 103 13.49 -5.49 13.75
CA LEU A 103 14.53 -6.29 13.10
C LEU A 103 14.27 -6.42 11.59
N GLN A 104 13.02 -6.67 11.18
CA GLN A 104 12.66 -6.75 9.77
C GLN A 104 12.87 -5.41 9.06
N ASP A 105 12.53 -4.29 9.70
CA ASP A 105 12.74 -2.95 9.15
C ASP A 105 14.25 -2.65 8.99
N GLU A 106 15.09 -3.06 9.95
CA GLU A 106 16.55 -2.93 9.86
C GLU A 106 17.13 -3.78 8.73
N GLU A 107 16.74 -5.05 8.62
CA GLU A 107 17.16 -5.96 7.55
C GLU A 107 16.77 -5.40 6.17
N GLN A 108 15.55 -4.88 6.06
CA GLN A 108 15.10 -4.23 4.83
C GLN A 108 15.89 -2.96 4.52
N GLN A 109 16.27 -2.16 5.53
CA GLN A 109 17.10 -0.98 5.31
C GLN A 109 18.51 -1.34 4.84
N GLN A 110 19.11 -2.39 5.40
CA GLN A 110 20.44 -2.88 5.00
C GLN A 110 20.44 -3.36 3.54
N GLN A 111 19.44 -4.15 3.16
CA GLN A 111 19.27 -4.60 1.76
C GLN A 111 19.03 -3.46 0.77
N ARG A 112 18.68 -2.25 1.24
CA ARG A 112 18.48 -1.05 0.41
C ARG A 112 19.76 -0.23 0.24
N THR A 113 20.73 -0.38 1.14
CA THR A 113 22.00 0.36 1.12
C THR A 113 23.13 -0.35 0.38
N ASP A 114 22.99 -1.65 0.16
CA ASP A 114 23.94 -2.52 -0.59
C ASP A 114 23.58 -2.62 -2.09
#